data_AF-A0A9D4J479-F1
#
_entry.id   AF-A0A9D4J479-F1
#
_cell.length_a   1.000
_cell.length_b   1.000
_cell.length_c   1.000
_cell.angle_alpha   90.00
_cell.angle_beta   90.00
_cell.angle_gamma   90.00
#
_symmetry.space_group_name_H-M   'P 1'
#
loop_
_entity.id
_entity.type
_entity.pdbx_description
1 polymer ?
#
loop_
_entity_poly.entity_id
_entity_poly.type
_entity_poly.pdbx_seq_one_letter_code
_entity_poly.pdbx_strand_id
1 'polypeptide(L)'
;MKSIIVVALICGVGACPFPDGLVGNWTTATIGTLVITKTTLQTTSTAYLSTAQKYECMFNYTFNNETSYVLKSTTSKVIISGIPALFFWMCIEFHESHADAYYHYINMPLGTGVIVTRLSAQLSGADVKGYNVCTTARALEEFEPMIREGTALNGSSACPEPLIGTNYFDYITTSGTKDCSTNYTGYLESCFDQNKTRLDVVTNTSCTANPFSTTGKQLNCLFTIPIGNETSDKYITMLYNMDKGAASPFFCMFLDGLDNSTRSKASVAPGTCVLGQNASVVPTSGFRLELYTNDTCNGAQQNQAPPFCTSVCMMTFAVLKFVVLTPL
;
A
#
# COMPACT_ATOMS: atom_id res chain seq x y z
N MET A 1 36.03 28.93 16.23
CA MET A 1 34.61 28.59 16.44
C MET A 1 33.93 28.61 15.08
N LYS A 2 33.47 27.45 14.58
CA LYS A 2 32.73 27.36 13.31
C LYS A 2 31.26 27.63 13.63
N SER A 3 30.75 28.76 13.15
CA SER A 3 29.32 29.08 13.23
C SER A 3 28.57 28.25 12.19
N ILE A 4 27.67 27.40 12.65
CA ILE A 4 26.69 26.72 11.80
C ILE A 4 25.55 27.72 11.58
N ILE A 5 25.40 28.20 10.35
CA ILE A 5 24.25 29.01 9.96
C ILE A 5 23.14 28.03 9.57
N VAL A 6 22.16 27.86 10.45
CA VAL A 6 20.90 27.18 10.11
C VAL A 6 20.03 28.20 9.39
N VAL A 7 19.97 28.12 8.06
CA VAL A 7 19.07 28.93 7.25
C VAL A 7 17.68 28.30 7.35
N ALA A 8 16.86 28.80 8.27
CA ALA A 8 15.42 28.53 8.26
C ALA A 8 14.79 29.43 7.20
N LEU A 9 14.45 28.86 6.04
CA LEU A 9 13.60 29.50 5.05
C LEU A 9 12.19 29.64 5.65
N ILE A 10 11.88 30.82 6.18
CA ILE A 10 10.53 31.17 6.60
C ILE A 10 9.77 31.53 5.32
N CYS A 11 9.15 30.53 4.68
CA CYS A 11 8.16 30.79 3.64
C CYS A 11 6.99 31.57 4.27
N GLY A 12 6.63 32.70 3.65
CA GLY A 12 5.44 33.46 4.04
C GLY A 12 4.19 32.58 4.02
N VAL A 13 3.20 32.94 4.83
CA VAL A 13 1.91 32.24 4.95
C VAL A 13 1.21 32.25 3.59
N GLY A 14 1.43 31.21 2.80
CA GLY A 14 1.02 31.10 1.41
C GLY A 14 1.04 29.62 1.05
N ALA A 15 0.06 29.19 0.26
CA ALA A 15 -0.25 27.78 0.12
C ALA A 15 0.99 26.96 -0.30
N CYS A 16 1.42 26.01 0.53
CA CYS A 16 2.55 25.17 0.19
C CYS A 16 2.18 24.25 -0.99
N PRO A 17 3.01 24.17 -2.04
CA PRO A 17 2.74 23.24 -3.11
C PRO A 17 3.05 21.81 -2.67
N PHE A 18 2.13 20.88 -2.92
CA PHE A 18 2.42 19.45 -2.91
C PHE A 18 3.30 19.09 -4.13
N PRO A 19 4.12 18.02 -4.05
CA PRO A 19 4.92 17.54 -5.17
C PRO A 19 4.02 17.17 -6.35
N ASP A 20 4.47 17.43 -7.58
CA ASP A 20 3.67 17.17 -8.79
C ASP A 20 3.30 15.69 -8.92
N GLY A 21 4.16 14.77 -8.47
CA GLY A 21 3.86 13.32 -8.43
C GLY A 21 2.69 12.96 -7.52
N LEU A 22 2.43 13.74 -6.46
CA LEU A 22 1.35 13.47 -5.51
C LEU A 22 -0.01 14.01 -5.97
N VAL A 23 -0.03 14.89 -6.98
CA VAL A 23 -1.27 15.49 -7.49
C VAL A 23 -2.10 14.42 -8.22
N GLY A 24 -3.37 14.26 -7.83
CA GLY A 24 -4.29 13.30 -8.43
C GLY A 24 -5.33 12.74 -7.45
N ASN A 25 -6.02 11.70 -7.89
CA ASN A 25 -6.93 10.92 -7.05
C ASN A 25 -6.23 9.65 -6.58
N TRP A 26 -6.40 9.34 -5.29
CA TRP A 26 -5.73 8.25 -4.62
C TRP A 26 -6.74 7.44 -3.82
N THR A 27 -6.69 6.13 -3.94
CA THR A 27 -7.40 5.22 -3.06
C THR A 27 -6.52 4.92 -1.86
N THR A 28 -7.10 4.99 -0.66
CA THR A 28 -6.45 4.65 0.61
C THR A 28 -7.17 3.49 1.29
N ALA A 29 -6.53 2.85 2.28
CA ALA A 29 -7.08 1.71 2.99
C ALA A 29 -8.26 2.07 3.92
N THR A 30 -8.23 3.23 4.58
CA THR A 30 -9.17 3.60 5.65
C THR A 30 -9.92 4.91 5.36
N ILE A 31 -9.31 5.84 4.62
CA ILE A 31 -9.88 7.17 4.35
C ILE A 31 -10.67 7.19 3.02
N GLY A 32 -10.70 6.09 2.29
CA GLY A 32 -11.33 6.03 0.96
C GLY A 32 -10.52 6.84 -0.06
N THR A 33 -11.18 7.71 -0.83
CA THR A 33 -10.50 8.49 -1.86
C THR A 33 -9.94 9.79 -1.29
N LEU A 34 -8.66 10.04 -1.54
CA LEU A 34 -7.99 11.32 -1.37
C LEU A 34 -7.82 12.01 -2.72
N VAL A 35 -8.26 13.26 -2.82
CA VAL A 35 -8.05 14.12 -3.99
C VAL A 35 -7.04 15.19 -3.61
N ILE A 36 -5.85 15.13 -4.21
CA ILE A 36 -4.74 16.05 -3.93
C ILE A 36 -4.55 16.93 -5.16
N THR A 37 -4.68 18.25 -4.97
CA THR A 37 -4.30 19.26 -5.96
C THR A 37 -2.93 19.82 -5.62
N LYS A 38 -2.43 20.81 -6.37
CA LYS A 38 -1.16 21.46 -6.01
C LYS A 38 -1.15 22.05 -4.61
N THR A 39 -2.28 22.45 -4.04
CA THR A 39 -2.30 23.16 -2.73
C THR A 39 -3.35 22.66 -1.77
N THR A 40 -4.18 21.70 -2.16
CA THR A 40 -5.32 21.24 -1.34
C THR A 40 -5.41 19.73 -1.30
N LEU A 41 -5.85 19.20 -0.17
CA LEU A 41 -6.18 17.80 0.03
C LEU A 41 -7.65 17.67 0.39
N GLN A 42 -8.39 16.79 -0.26
CA GLN A 42 -9.80 16.54 0.04
C GLN A 42 -10.03 15.05 0.28
N THR A 43 -10.84 14.72 1.29
CA THR A 43 -11.21 13.33 1.61
C THR A 43 -12.67 13.08 1.27
N THR A 44 -13.00 11.88 0.78
CA THR A 44 -14.40 11.45 0.60
C THR A 44 -14.96 10.79 1.86
N SER A 45 -14.10 10.23 2.71
CA SER A 45 -14.48 9.64 4.01
C SER A 45 -14.52 10.66 5.15
N THR A 46 -15.26 10.28 6.18
CA THR A 46 -15.35 10.93 7.48
C THR A 46 -14.25 10.47 8.47
N ALA A 47 -13.23 9.77 7.98
CA ALA A 47 -12.17 9.18 8.80
C ALA A 47 -11.49 10.18 9.76
N TYR A 48 -11.38 11.45 9.35
CA TYR A 48 -10.81 12.52 10.18
C TYR A 48 -11.85 13.31 10.97
N LEU A 49 -13.01 13.56 10.37
CA LEU A 49 -14.13 14.30 10.95
C LEU A 49 -15.42 13.72 10.40
N SER A 50 -16.54 13.85 11.13
CA SER A 50 -17.86 13.30 10.76
C SER A 50 -18.44 13.72 9.39
N THR A 51 -17.72 14.51 8.59
CA THR A 51 -18.07 14.90 7.21
C THR A 51 -16.80 14.87 6.34
N ALA A 52 -16.96 14.70 5.02
CA ALA A 52 -15.91 14.99 4.05
C ALA A 52 -15.33 16.39 4.29
N GLN A 53 -14.02 16.54 4.16
CA GLN A 53 -13.32 17.80 4.43
C GLN A 53 -12.29 18.10 3.36
N LYS A 54 -12.12 19.39 3.10
CA LYS A 54 -11.05 19.94 2.28
C LYS A 54 -10.07 20.65 3.20
N TYR A 55 -8.80 20.45 2.96
CA TYR A 55 -7.69 21.05 3.67
C TYR A 55 -6.81 21.81 2.69
N GLU A 56 -6.34 22.98 3.10
CA GLU A 56 -5.36 23.80 2.40
C GLU A 56 -3.99 23.59 3.03
N CYS A 57 -2.97 23.36 2.19
CA CYS A 57 -1.59 23.31 2.62
C CYS A 57 -1.15 24.71 3.04
N MET A 58 -0.80 24.92 4.30
CA MET A 58 -0.45 26.24 4.82
C MET A 58 1.05 26.51 4.76
N PHE A 59 1.85 25.52 5.14
CA PHE A 59 3.31 25.52 5.04
C PHE A 59 3.85 24.09 5.14
N ASN A 60 5.10 23.89 4.69
CA ASN A 60 5.85 22.67 4.92
C ASN A 60 6.83 22.86 6.08
N TYR A 61 7.13 21.76 6.76
CA TYR A 61 8.05 21.70 7.88
C TYR A 61 8.98 20.51 7.67
N THR A 62 10.27 20.79 7.52
CA THR A 62 11.27 19.74 7.31
C THR A 62 12.06 19.52 8.60
N PHE A 63 12.09 18.27 9.06
CA PHE A 63 12.86 17.84 10.22
C PHE A 63 13.52 16.50 9.90
N ASN A 64 14.81 16.33 10.22
CA ASN A 64 15.57 15.11 9.92
C ASN A 64 15.46 14.61 8.46
N ASN A 65 15.47 15.54 7.49
CA ASN A 65 15.30 15.28 6.05
C ASN A 65 13.90 14.77 5.64
N GLU A 66 12.95 14.73 6.57
CA GLU A 66 11.56 14.38 6.29
C GLU A 66 10.73 15.65 6.17
N THR A 67 9.93 15.76 5.11
CA THR A 67 9.09 16.93 4.86
C THR A 67 7.65 16.61 5.22
N SER A 68 7.18 17.27 6.28
CA SER A 68 5.78 17.26 6.69
C SER A 68 5.03 18.45 6.10
N TYR A 69 3.77 18.25 5.74
CA TYR A 69 2.85 19.26 5.23
C TYR A 69 1.82 19.58 6.30
N VAL A 70 1.74 20.86 6.69
CA VAL A 70 0.77 21.33 7.67
C VAL A 70 -0.44 21.86 6.94
N LEU A 71 -1.57 21.17 7.10
CA LEU A 71 -2.81 21.45 6.41
C LEU A 71 -3.84 22.02 7.37
N LYS A 72 -4.65 22.97 6.89
CA LYS A 72 -5.74 23.61 7.63
C LYS A 72 -7.07 23.33 6.94
N SER A 73 -8.11 22.98 7.68
CA SER A 73 -9.45 22.79 7.12
C SER A 73 -9.95 24.08 6.47
N THR A 74 -10.58 23.98 5.30
CA THR A 74 -11.18 25.15 4.63
C THR A 74 -12.49 25.55 5.27
N THR A 75 -13.16 24.61 5.95
CA THR A 75 -14.36 24.89 6.74
C THR A 75 -14.00 25.04 8.21
N SER A 76 -14.60 26.03 8.85
CA SER A 76 -14.50 26.25 10.29
C SER A 76 -15.78 25.80 10.99
N LYS A 77 -15.68 25.35 12.25
CA LYS A 77 -16.83 25.17 13.13
C LYS A 77 -16.98 26.38 14.05
N VAL A 78 -18.19 26.92 14.15
CA VAL A 78 -18.55 27.92 15.16
C VAL A 78 -19.24 27.19 16.30
N ILE A 79 -18.64 27.18 17.48
CA ILE A 79 -19.13 26.41 18.62
C ILE A 79 -20.13 27.25 19.44
N ILE A 80 -19.87 28.55 19.60
CA ILE A 80 -20.72 29.50 20.34
C ILE A 80 -20.64 30.87 19.65
N SER A 81 -21.77 31.59 19.58
CA SER A 81 -21.80 32.97 19.07
C SER A 81 -20.88 33.87 19.88
N GLY A 82 -20.02 34.64 19.21
CA GLY A 82 -19.02 35.52 19.84
C GLY A 82 -17.65 34.88 20.11
N ILE A 83 -17.48 33.56 19.89
CA ILE A 83 -16.17 32.89 19.93
C ILE A 83 -15.58 32.84 18.52
N PRO A 84 -14.26 33.10 18.34
CA PRO A 84 -13.61 32.94 17.04
C PRO A 84 -13.85 31.54 16.44
N ALA A 85 -14.01 31.49 15.12
CA ALA A 85 -14.24 30.25 14.41
C ALA A 85 -13.08 29.26 14.64
N LEU A 86 -13.38 27.97 14.77
CA LEU A 86 -12.41 26.91 15.04
C LEU A 86 -12.07 26.17 13.75
N PHE A 87 -10.77 26.07 13.46
CA PHE A 87 -10.22 25.36 12.31
C PHE A 87 -9.48 24.11 12.78
N PHE A 88 -9.53 23.05 11.96
CA PHE A 88 -8.79 21.82 12.20
C PHE A 88 -7.49 21.81 11.43
N TRP A 89 -6.44 21.34 12.06
CA TRP A 89 -5.09 21.28 11.53
C TRP A 89 -4.60 19.85 11.54
N MET A 90 -3.88 19.49 10.49
CA MET A 90 -3.23 18.20 10.37
C MET A 90 -1.79 18.32 9.88
N CYS A 91 -0.95 17.39 10.32
CA CYS A 91 0.41 17.27 9.85
C CYS A 91 0.56 15.93 9.15
N ILE A 92 0.83 15.95 7.84
CA ILE A 92 0.97 14.73 7.02
C ILE A 92 2.36 14.68 6.41
N GLU A 93 2.97 13.52 6.44
CA GLU A 93 4.20 13.22 5.70
C GLU A 93 3.90 12.17 4.64
N PHE A 94 4.32 12.43 3.39
CA PHE A 94 4.12 11.53 2.27
C PHE A 94 5.46 10.89 1.89
N HIS A 95 5.45 9.59 1.68
CA HIS A 95 6.58 8.82 1.19
C HIS A 95 6.21 8.20 -0.15
N GLU A 96 7.01 8.49 -1.15
CA GLU A 96 6.91 7.84 -2.45
C GLU A 96 7.54 6.46 -2.35
N SER A 97 6.78 5.41 -2.65
CA SER A 97 7.36 4.10 -2.92
C SER A 97 7.50 3.86 -4.42
N HIS A 98 6.56 4.36 -5.21
CA HIS A 98 6.54 4.32 -6.66
C HIS A 98 5.73 5.52 -7.17
N ALA A 99 5.87 5.88 -8.44
CA ALA A 99 5.16 7.04 -9.04
C ALA A 99 3.62 6.99 -8.87
N ASP A 100 3.08 5.77 -8.68
CA ASP A 100 1.66 5.47 -8.53
C ASP A 100 1.29 4.87 -7.17
N ALA A 101 2.25 4.75 -6.25
CA ALA A 101 2.02 4.23 -4.89
C ALA A 101 2.83 4.99 -3.85
N TYR A 102 2.11 5.53 -2.87
CA TYR A 102 2.66 6.27 -1.75
C TYR A 102 2.17 5.62 -0.45
N TYR A 103 2.78 6.02 0.65
CA TYR A 103 2.15 5.89 1.95
C TYR A 103 2.34 7.19 2.71
N HIS A 104 1.48 7.43 3.68
CA HIS A 104 1.57 8.63 4.48
C HIS A 104 1.43 8.36 5.96
N TYR A 105 2.12 9.17 6.76
CA TYR A 105 1.94 9.23 8.19
C TYR A 105 1.20 10.50 8.56
N ILE A 106 0.33 10.38 9.56
CA ILE A 106 -0.26 11.55 10.21
C ILE A 106 0.53 11.79 11.49
N ASN A 107 1.48 12.70 11.37
CA ASN A 107 2.45 13.04 12.38
C ASN A 107 1.85 13.98 13.41
N MET A 108 0.82 13.55 14.13
CA MET A 108 0.27 14.32 15.25
C MET A 108 0.14 13.47 16.51
N PRO A 109 0.29 14.07 17.71
CA PRO A 109 0.06 13.37 18.96
C PRO A 109 -1.34 12.76 18.98
N LEU A 110 -1.46 11.50 19.40
CA LEU A 110 -2.76 10.88 19.63
C LEU A 110 -3.49 11.68 20.72
N GLY A 111 -4.66 12.21 20.39
CA GLY A 111 -5.54 12.82 21.40
C GLY A 111 -6.03 11.75 22.38
N THR A 112 -6.19 12.12 23.65
CA THR A 112 -6.67 11.23 24.72
C THR A 112 -8.18 10.91 24.64
N GLY A 113 -8.78 10.94 23.45
CA GLY A 113 -10.23 10.82 23.22
C GLY A 113 -10.64 9.53 22.51
N VAL A 114 -11.94 9.20 22.62
CA VAL A 114 -12.60 7.96 22.12
C VAL A 114 -12.65 7.86 20.58
N ILE A 115 -12.24 8.91 19.87
CA ILE A 115 -12.08 8.90 18.42
C ILE A 115 -10.62 9.24 18.16
N VAL A 116 -9.94 8.38 17.39
CA VAL A 116 -8.55 8.47 16.94
C VAL A 116 -8.37 9.70 16.03
N THR A 117 -8.63 10.89 16.56
CA THR A 117 -8.59 12.14 15.81
C THR A 117 -7.19 12.69 15.97
N ARG A 118 -6.32 12.23 15.09
CA ARG A 118 -5.08 12.93 14.76
C ARG A 118 -5.48 14.23 14.06
N LEU A 119 -6.04 15.19 14.82
CA LEU A 119 -6.40 16.55 14.44
C LEU A 119 -6.12 17.52 15.60
N SER A 120 -5.51 18.66 15.30
CA SER A 120 -5.36 19.77 16.24
C SER A 120 -6.40 20.84 15.94
N ALA A 121 -7.12 21.31 16.96
CA ALA A 121 -8.13 22.35 16.81
C ALA A 121 -7.58 23.70 17.26
N GLN A 122 -7.64 24.73 16.41
CA GLN A 122 -7.11 26.06 16.71
C GLN A 122 -8.15 27.15 16.36
N LEU A 123 -8.18 28.20 17.17
CA LEU A 123 -9.03 29.36 16.92
C LEU A 123 -8.51 30.16 15.71
N SER A 124 -9.42 30.84 15.03
CA SER A 124 -9.09 31.79 13.98
C SER A 124 -8.13 32.85 14.50
N GLY A 125 -7.06 33.12 13.74
CA GLY A 125 -6.00 34.08 14.10
C GLY A 125 -4.89 33.53 14.98
N ALA A 126 -4.93 32.25 15.38
CA ALA A 126 -3.82 31.61 16.09
C ALA A 126 -2.56 31.54 15.21
N ASP A 127 -1.40 31.84 15.80
CA ASP A 127 -0.09 31.64 15.17
C ASP A 127 0.30 30.15 15.26
N VAL A 128 0.00 29.42 14.19
CA VAL A 128 0.25 27.97 14.10
C VAL A 128 1.60 27.72 13.45
N LYS A 129 2.51 27.08 14.20
CA LYS A 129 3.85 26.68 13.72
C LYS A 129 3.94 25.17 13.60
N GLY A 130 4.89 24.69 12.80
CA GLY A 130 5.09 23.25 12.55
C GLY A 130 5.20 22.43 13.83
N TYR A 131 6.02 22.86 14.78
CA TYR A 131 6.19 22.18 16.07
C TYR A 131 4.96 22.22 16.99
N ASN A 132 3.95 23.07 16.72
CA ASN A 132 2.69 23.08 17.48
C ASN A 132 1.74 21.96 17.05
N VAL A 133 1.92 21.45 15.83
CA VAL A 133 0.97 20.55 15.17
C VAL A 133 1.63 19.20 14.88
N CYS A 134 2.88 19.21 14.43
CA CYS A 134 3.63 18.02 14.06
C CYS A 134 4.34 17.37 15.26
N THR A 135 4.29 16.04 15.35
CA THR A 135 5.18 15.21 16.18
C THR A 135 6.18 14.48 15.30
N THR A 136 7.33 14.12 15.86
CA THR A 136 8.36 13.30 15.20
C THR A 136 8.30 11.83 15.63
N ALA A 137 7.50 11.52 16.66
CA ALA A 137 7.29 10.15 17.12
C ALA A 137 6.15 9.51 16.33
N ARG A 138 6.48 8.51 15.52
CA ARG A 138 5.53 7.64 14.81
C ARG A 138 5.98 6.19 14.97
N ALA A 139 5.03 5.30 15.19
CA ALA A 139 5.33 3.87 15.09
C ALA A 139 5.42 3.48 13.62
N LEU A 140 6.28 2.50 13.32
CA LEU A 140 6.57 2.09 11.95
C LEU A 140 5.29 1.65 11.21
N GLU A 141 4.38 1.01 11.94
CA GLU A 141 3.13 0.42 11.49
C GLU A 141 1.99 1.42 11.29
N GLU A 142 2.12 2.68 11.73
CA GLU A 142 1.03 3.67 11.73
C GLU A 142 0.88 4.46 10.42
N PHE A 143 1.35 3.91 9.30
CA PHE A 143 1.15 4.53 8.00
C PHE A 143 -0.20 4.12 7.37
N GLU A 144 -0.62 4.94 6.42
CA GLU A 144 -1.77 4.69 5.57
C GLU A 144 -1.28 4.52 4.12
N PRO A 145 -1.49 3.34 3.50
CA PRO A 145 -1.10 3.11 2.11
C PRO A 145 -2.00 3.90 1.16
N MET A 146 -1.47 4.27 0.01
CA MET A 146 -2.25 4.88 -1.05
C MET A 146 -1.76 4.46 -2.43
N ILE A 147 -2.72 4.33 -3.34
CA ILE A 147 -2.46 3.99 -4.74
C ILE A 147 -3.26 4.92 -5.64
N ARG A 148 -2.68 5.36 -6.75
CA ARG A 148 -3.37 6.27 -7.66
C ARG A 148 -4.57 5.53 -8.29
N GLU A 149 -5.69 6.22 -8.40
CA GLU A 149 -6.90 5.62 -8.98
C GLU A 149 -6.64 5.15 -10.41
N GLY A 150 -7.00 3.90 -10.72
CA GLY A 150 -6.86 3.32 -12.05
C GLY A 150 -5.47 2.78 -12.40
N THR A 151 -4.47 2.87 -11.50
CA THR A 151 -3.09 2.44 -11.78
C THR A 151 -2.64 1.23 -10.98
N ALA A 152 -3.57 0.41 -10.47
CA ALA A 152 -3.27 -0.73 -9.60
C ALA A 152 -2.18 -1.69 -10.12
N LEU A 153 -2.10 -1.85 -11.44
CA LEU A 153 -1.08 -2.68 -12.10
C LEU A 153 0.32 -2.03 -12.11
N ASN A 154 0.38 -0.70 -12.16
CA ASN A 154 1.62 0.07 -12.31
C ASN A 154 2.18 0.58 -10.97
N GLY A 155 1.36 0.63 -9.91
CA GLY A 155 1.75 1.08 -8.57
C GLY A 155 2.44 0.01 -7.72
N SER A 156 3.15 -0.94 -8.32
CA SER A 156 3.67 -2.11 -7.61
C SER A 156 5.20 -2.08 -7.53
N SER A 157 5.74 -2.67 -6.47
CA SER A 157 7.18 -2.92 -6.29
C SER A 157 7.43 -4.42 -6.13
N ALA A 158 8.70 -4.82 -6.25
CA ALA A 158 9.07 -6.22 -6.07
C ALA A 158 8.67 -6.69 -4.66
N CYS A 159 7.99 -7.83 -4.57
CA CYS A 159 7.68 -8.48 -3.32
C CYS A 159 8.98 -8.84 -2.56
N PRO A 160 8.96 -8.86 -1.21
CA PRO A 160 10.11 -9.24 -0.42
C PRO A 160 10.51 -10.69 -0.73
N GLU A 161 11.79 -11.00 -0.52
CA GLU A 161 12.39 -12.29 -0.86
C GLU A 161 11.62 -13.52 -0.32
N PRO A 162 11.08 -13.52 0.91
CA PRO A 162 10.31 -14.68 1.40
C PRO A 162 8.93 -14.87 0.75
N LEU A 163 8.52 -13.99 -0.18
CA LEU A 163 7.34 -14.16 -1.04
C LEU A 163 7.71 -14.47 -2.51
N ILE A 164 9.01 -14.54 -2.84
CA ILE A 164 9.50 -14.85 -4.18
C ILE A 164 9.62 -16.36 -4.36
N GLY A 165 8.73 -16.95 -5.16
CA GLY A 165 8.66 -18.40 -5.37
C GLY A 165 7.24 -18.95 -5.33
N THR A 166 7.16 -20.28 -5.36
CA THR A 166 5.95 -21.03 -5.02
C THR A 166 5.95 -21.28 -3.52
N ASN A 167 5.11 -20.54 -2.79
CA ASN A 167 5.02 -20.58 -1.34
C ASN A 167 3.71 -21.22 -0.90
N TYR A 168 3.78 -22.47 -0.47
CA TYR A 168 2.63 -23.14 0.12
C TYR A 168 2.31 -22.55 1.48
N PHE A 169 1.03 -22.46 1.83
CA PHE A 169 0.63 -21.82 3.09
C PHE A 169 -0.31 -22.65 3.94
N ASP A 170 -0.07 -22.63 5.25
CA ASP A 170 -1.07 -22.96 6.26
C ASP A 170 -1.80 -21.68 6.66
N TYR A 171 -3.13 -21.67 6.55
CA TYR A 171 -3.96 -20.54 6.95
C TYR A 171 -4.45 -20.69 8.38
N ILE A 172 -4.24 -19.69 9.23
CA ILE A 172 -4.60 -19.73 10.65
C ILE A 172 -5.50 -18.54 10.98
N THR A 173 -6.75 -18.82 11.35
CA THR A 173 -7.76 -17.80 11.68
C THR A 173 -7.58 -17.24 13.09
N THR A 174 -8.34 -16.18 13.41
CA THR A 174 -8.45 -15.63 14.77
C THR A 174 -8.95 -16.61 15.82
N SER A 175 -9.71 -17.64 15.43
CA SER A 175 -10.15 -18.72 16.32
C SER A 175 -9.07 -19.79 16.56
N GLY A 176 -7.91 -19.67 15.92
CA GLY A 176 -6.84 -20.67 15.94
C GLY A 176 -7.10 -21.88 15.03
N THR A 177 -8.13 -21.82 14.19
CA THR A 177 -8.42 -22.88 13.21
C THR A 177 -7.36 -22.85 12.12
N LYS A 178 -6.74 -24.01 11.85
CA LYS A 178 -5.83 -24.18 10.71
C LYS A 178 -6.60 -24.74 9.49
N ASP A 179 -6.48 -24.10 8.34
CA ASP A 179 -6.98 -24.56 7.03
C ASP A 179 -5.82 -24.60 6.01
N CYS A 180 -6.04 -25.26 4.88
CA CYS A 180 -5.08 -25.39 3.77
C CYS A 180 -3.77 -26.15 4.10
N SER A 181 -3.71 -26.76 5.29
CA SER A 181 -2.48 -27.40 5.82
C SER A 181 -2.23 -28.84 5.36
N THR A 182 -3.17 -29.42 4.63
CA THR A 182 -3.00 -30.76 4.07
C THR A 182 -2.58 -30.66 2.61
N ASN A 183 -1.62 -31.50 2.17
CA ASN A 183 -1.25 -31.74 0.78
C ASN A 183 -1.07 -30.48 -0.10
N TYR A 184 -0.48 -29.40 0.43
CA TYR A 184 -0.14 -28.23 -0.39
C TYR A 184 -1.35 -27.63 -1.12
N THR A 185 -2.50 -27.60 -0.43
CA THR A 185 -3.81 -27.27 -0.99
C THR A 185 -4.02 -25.77 -1.24
N GLY A 186 -3.14 -24.91 -0.71
CA GLY A 186 -3.07 -23.48 -1.00
C GLY A 186 -1.62 -23.01 -1.20
N TYR A 187 -1.39 -22.13 -2.19
CA TYR A 187 -0.09 -21.50 -2.41
C TYR A 187 -0.18 -20.06 -2.94
N LEU A 188 0.87 -19.29 -2.67
CA LEU A 188 1.17 -17.99 -3.27
C LEU A 188 2.26 -18.20 -4.33
N GLU A 189 2.05 -17.66 -5.53
CA GLU A 189 2.95 -17.81 -6.66
C GLU A 189 3.35 -16.45 -7.22
N SER A 190 4.64 -16.15 -7.27
CA SER A 190 5.17 -14.91 -7.87
C SER A 190 5.99 -15.14 -9.14
N CYS A 191 6.34 -16.38 -9.50
CA CYS A 191 7.26 -16.64 -10.60
C CYS A 191 6.66 -16.37 -11.98
N PHE A 192 5.33 -16.26 -12.10
CA PHE A 192 4.67 -15.86 -13.35
C PHE A 192 4.85 -14.37 -13.67
N ASP A 193 5.19 -13.54 -12.68
CA ASP A 193 5.51 -12.13 -12.90
C ASP A 193 7.02 -11.93 -12.99
N GLN A 194 7.48 -11.46 -14.15
CA GLN A 194 8.90 -11.20 -14.39
C GLN A 194 9.47 -10.15 -13.43
N ASN A 195 8.64 -9.20 -13.00
CA ASN A 195 9.04 -8.16 -12.07
C ASN A 195 8.82 -8.56 -10.61
N LYS A 196 8.22 -9.75 -10.36
CA LYS A 196 7.93 -10.30 -9.03
C LYS A 196 7.15 -9.34 -8.13
N THR A 197 6.29 -8.54 -8.74
CA THR A 197 5.42 -7.55 -8.08
C THR A 197 4.05 -8.12 -7.75
N ARG A 198 3.65 -9.23 -8.39
CA ARG A 198 2.37 -9.89 -8.21
C ARG A 198 2.52 -11.25 -7.51
N LEU A 199 1.54 -11.55 -6.66
CA LEU A 199 1.31 -12.84 -6.03
C LEU A 199 -0.04 -13.38 -6.50
N ASP A 200 0.00 -14.50 -7.22
CA ASP A 200 -1.19 -15.27 -7.56
C ASP A 200 -1.53 -16.20 -6.39
N VAL A 201 -2.73 -16.05 -5.81
CA VAL A 201 -3.26 -16.89 -4.73
C VAL A 201 -4.02 -18.05 -5.37
N VAL A 202 -3.51 -19.26 -5.17
CA VAL A 202 -4.14 -20.48 -5.68
C VAL A 202 -4.60 -21.35 -4.52
N THR A 203 -5.89 -21.68 -4.51
CA THR A 203 -6.50 -22.62 -3.57
C THR A 203 -7.19 -23.74 -4.34
N ASN A 204 -7.15 -24.96 -3.81
CA ASN A 204 -7.91 -26.10 -4.32
C ASN A 204 -9.17 -26.36 -3.48
N THR A 205 -9.96 -27.37 -3.87
CA THR A 205 -11.25 -27.71 -3.24
C THR A 205 -11.18 -28.08 -1.76
N SER A 206 -10.01 -28.45 -1.22
CA SER A 206 -9.81 -28.77 0.19
C SER A 206 -9.40 -27.57 1.03
N CYS A 207 -8.97 -26.47 0.40
CA CYS A 207 -8.66 -25.20 1.05
C CYS A 207 -9.89 -24.29 0.90
N THR A 208 -10.74 -24.29 1.93
CA THR A 208 -12.06 -23.64 1.85
C THR A 208 -12.01 -22.13 2.05
N ALA A 209 -10.92 -21.63 2.64
CA ALA A 209 -10.67 -20.21 2.80
C ALA A 209 -9.59 -19.73 1.81
N ASN A 210 -9.95 -18.78 0.93
CA ASN A 210 -8.96 -17.86 0.39
C ASN A 210 -8.96 -16.63 1.30
N PRO A 211 -7.87 -16.41 2.05
CA PRO A 211 -7.88 -15.42 3.12
C PRO A 211 -7.80 -13.98 2.60
N PHE A 212 -7.50 -13.80 1.32
CA PHE A 212 -7.37 -12.50 0.69
C PHE A 212 -8.60 -12.09 -0.15
N SER A 213 -9.39 -13.06 -0.64
CA SER A 213 -10.61 -12.76 -1.40
C SER A 213 -11.52 -13.99 -1.58
N THR A 214 -12.82 -13.78 -1.68
CA THR A 214 -13.78 -14.84 -2.05
C THR A 214 -13.90 -15.05 -3.57
N THR A 215 -13.54 -14.05 -4.38
CA THR A 215 -13.62 -14.06 -5.84
C THR A 215 -12.26 -13.98 -6.52
N GLY A 216 -11.29 -13.49 -5.77
CA GLY A 216 -10.04 -12.97 -6.30
C GLY A 216 -8.83 -13.86 -6.06
N LYS A 217 -7.84 -13.74 -6.93
CA LYS A 217 -6.62 -14.55 -6.91
C LYS A 217 -5.35 -13.76 -7.13
N GLN A 218 -5.38 -12.42 -7.16
CA GLN A 218 -4.19 -11.64 -7.50
C GLN A 218 -3.95 -10.49 -6.52
N LEU A 219 -2.76 -10.49 -5.93
CA LEU A 219 -2.29 -9.45 -5.01
C LEU A 219 -1.06 -8.78 -5.61
N ASN A 220 -0.98 -7.46 -5.53
CA ASN A 220 0.24 -6.73 -5.86
C ASN A 220 0.95 -6.28 -4.60
N CYS A 221 2.26 -6.46 -4.54
CA CYS A 221 3.10 -5.82 -3.54
C CYS A 221 3.22 -4.34 -3.90
N LEU A 222 2.58 -3.46 -3.15
CA LEU A 222 2.70 -2.02 -3.37
C LEU A 222 4.07 -1.53 -2.94
N PHE A 223 4.44 -1.88 -1.71
CA PHE A 223 5.70 -1.50 -1.10
C PHE A 223 6.06 -2.41 0.06
N THR A 224 7.36 -2.43 0.36
CA THR A 224 7.96 -3.22 1.43
C THR A 224 8.90 -2.34 2.24
N ILE A 225 8.76 -2.40 3.56
CA ILE A 225 9.60 -1.71 4.53
C ILE A 225 10.36 -2.78 5.32
N PRO A 226 11.70 -2.86 5.22
CA PRO A 226 12.50 -3.76 6.05
C PRO A 226 12.50 -3.31 7.51
N ILE A 227 12.42 -4.26 8.44
CA ILE A 227 12.36 -4.00 9.88
C ILE A 227 13.70 -4.33 10.54
N GLY A 228 14.48 -3.29 10.79
CA GLY A 228 15.80 -3.42 11.39
C GLY A 228 16.88 -3.00 10.40
N ASN A 229 17.89 -3.85 10.19
CA ASN A 229 18.93 -3.61 9.20
C ASN A 229 18.52 -4.19 7.83
N GLU A 230 19.19 -3.77 6.76
CA GLU A 230 18.90 -4.25 5.40
C GLU A 230 19.10 -5.77 5.21
N THR A 231 19.75 -6.43 6.17
CA THR A 231 19.93 -7.89 6.20
C THR A 231 18.89 -8.63 7.05
N SER A 232 17.89 -7.92 7.59
CA SER A 232 16.84 -8.55 8.39
C SER A 232 15.84 -9.26 7.47
N ASP A 233 15.49 -10.51 7.79
CA ASP A 233 14.41 -11.23 7.09
C ASP A 233 13.01 -10.78 7.52
N LYS A 234 12.89 -9.58 8.11
CA LYS A 234 11.64 -9.04 8.65
C LYS A 234 11.16 -7.87 7.81
N TYR A 235 9.90 -7.93 7.41
CA TYR A 235 9.33 -6.97 6.47
C TYR A 235 7.90 -6.59 6.86
N ILE A 236 7.54 -5.33 6.68
CA ILE A 236 6.16 -4.91 6.50
C ILE A 236 5.93 -4.78 4.99
N THR A 237 4.97 -5.53 4.45
CA THR A 237 4.62 -5.47 3.04
C THR A 237 3.16 -5.11 2.89
N MET A 238 2.89 -4.09 2.08
CA MET A 238 1.53 -3.72 1.72
C MET A 238 1.12 -4.42 0.44
N LEU A 239 0.03 -5.17 0.54
CA LEU A 239 -0.57 -5.89 -0.57
C LEU A 239 -1.84 -5.16 -1.02
N TYR A 240 -2.02 -5.06 -2.32
CA TYR A 240 -3.24 -4.56 -2.94
C TYR A 240 -3.94 -5.69 -3.68
N ASN A 241 -5.20 -5.92 -3.32
CA ASN A 241 -6.05 -6.88 -3.99
C ASN A 241 -6.63 -6.25 -5.26
N MET A 242 -6.26 -6.80 -6.41
CA MET A 242 -6.67 -6.29 -7.72
C MET A 242 -8.11 -6.63 -8.09
N ASP A 243 -8.75 -7.53 -7.33
CA ASP A 243 -10.05 -8.07 -7.68
C ASP A 243 -11.19 -7.12 -7.28
N LYS A 244 -12.08 -6.87 -8.24
CA LYS A 244 -13.26 -6.03 -8.02
C LYS A 244 -14.20 -6.72 -7.03
N GLY A 245 -14.56 -6.02 -5.96
CA GLY A 245 -15.53 -6.50 -4.96
C GLY A 245 -14.91 -7.22 -3.75
N ALA A 246 -13.58 -7.20 -3.60
CA ALA A 246 -12.95 -7.62 -2.36
C ALA A 246 -13.46 -6.79 -1.16
N ALA A 247 -13.64 -7.44 0.00
CA ALA A 247 -14.11 -6.78 1.22
C ALA A 247 -13.12 -5.70 1.73
N SER A 248 -11.82 -5.89 1.47
CA SER A 248 -10.78 -4.90 1.67
C SER A 248 -9.83 -4.94 0.46
N PRO A 249 -9.54 -3.79 -0.19
CA PRO A 249 -8.60 -3.74 -1.29
C PRO A 249 -7.14 -3.70 -0.82
N PHE A 250 -6.87 -3.40 0.46
CA PHE A 250 -5.51 -3.38 1.02
C PHE A 250 -5.36 -4.44 2.11
N PHE A 251 -4.14 -4.96 2.24
CA PHE A 251 -3.73 -5.83 3.34
C PHE A 251 -2.33 -5.44 3.80
N CYS A 252 -2.13 -5.29 5.10
CA CYS A 252 -0.81 -5.21 5.69
C CYS A 252 -0.32 -6.58 6.12
N MET A 253 0.82 -7.00 5.56
CA MET A 253 1.50 -8.24 5.91
C MET A 253 2.78 -7.93 6.69
N PHE A 254 2.86 -8.41 7.93
CA PHE A 254 4.10 -8.47 8.69
C PHE A 254 4.74 -9.85 8.49
N LEU A 255 5.89 -9.89 7.85
CA LEU A 255 6.60 -11.10 7.43
C LEU A 255 7.88 -11.27 8.25
N ASP A 256 8.17 -12.51 8.63
CA ASP A 256 9.41 -12.94 9.29
C ASP A 256 9.90 -14.20 8.56
N GLY A 257 10.91 -14.01 7.72
CA GLY A 257 11.61 -15.07 7.01
C GLY A 257 12.46 -15.87 7.99
N LEU A 258 12.42 -17.19 7.81
CA LEU A 258 13.07 -18.18 8.65
C LEU A 258 13.87 -19.12 7.74
N ASP A 259 14.99 -19.64 8.25
CA ASP A 259 15.82 -20.63 7.56
C ASP A 259 16.21 -20.18 6.14
N ASN A 260 16.78 -18.97 6.03
CA ASN A 260 17.10 -18.32 4.76
C ASN A 260 15.89 -18.25 3.82
N SER A 261 14.75 -17.82 4.35
CA SER A 261 13.47 -17.63 3.65
C SER A 261 12.80 -18.90 3.09
N THR A 262 13.32 -20.10 3.36
CA THR A 262 12.66 -21.36 2.97
C THR A 262 11.39 -21.64 3.79
N ARG A 263 11.29 -21.03 4.97
CA ARG A 263 10.06 -20.96 5.77
C ARG A 263 9.81 -19.52 6.13
N SER A 264 8.56 -19.11 6.24
CA SER A 264 8.23 -17.78 6.74
C SER A 264 6.97 -17.80 7.59
N LYS A 265 6.87 -16.85 8.51
CA LYS A 265 5.61 -16.55 9.20
C LYS A 265 5.12 -15.20 8.73
N ALA A 266 3.83 -15.10 8.47
CA ALA A 266 3.21 -13.85 8.09
C ALA A 266 1.96 -13.60 8.94
N SER A 267 1.85 -12.42 9.52
CA SER A 267 0.61 -11.93 10.12
C SER A 267 -0.01 -10.92 9.16
N VAL A 268 -1.28 -11.08 8.82
CA VAL A 268 -1.96 -10.27 7.80
C VAL A 268 -3.19 -9.60 8.40
N ALA A 269 -3.24 -8.27 8.33
CA ALA A 269 -4.38 -7.45 8.72
C ALA A 269 -5.01 -6.80 7.47
N PRO A 270 -6.34 -6.79 7.33
CA PRO A 270 -7.01 -6.07 6.26
C PRO A 270 -6.90 -4.56 6.49
N GLY A 271 -6.63 -3.81 5.43
CA GLY A 271 -6.50 -2.35 5.45
C GLY A 271 -5.08 -1.92 5.78
N THR A 272 -4.87 -1.44 7.00
CA THR A 272 -3.58 -0.97 7.52
C THR A 272 -2.96 -1.98 8.49
N CYS A 273 -1.70 -1.72 8.86
CA CYS A 273 -1.03 -2.50 9.89
C CYS A 273 -1.61 -2.19 11.27
N VAL A 274 -1.59 -3.20 12.15
CA VAL A 274 -1.96 -3.02 13.56
C VAL A 274 -0.72 -2.62 14.37
N LEU A 275 -0.87 -1.67 15.29
CA LEU A 275 0.22 -1.26 16.17
C LEU A 275 0.75 -2.47 16.96
N GLY A 276 2.07 -2.72 16.88
CA GLY A 276 2.71 -3.86 17.53
C GLY A 276 2.42 -5.22 16.87
N GLN A 277 1.89 -5.23 15.64
CA GLN A 277 1.75 -6.45 14.85
C GLN A 277 3.10 -7.15 14.71
N ASN A 278 3.08 -8.48 14.74
CA ASN A 278 4.25 -9.31 14.53
C ASN A 278 3.85 -10.60 13.82
N ALA A 279 4.80 -11.25 13.15
CA ALA A 279 4.55 -12.44 12.33
C ALA A 279 3.98 -13.65 13.10
N SER A 280 4.14 -13.72 14.42
CA SER A 280 3.74 -14.88 15.22
C SER A 280 2.32 -14.78 15.78
N VAL A 281 1.72 -13.59 15.81
CA VAL A 281 0.41 -13.34 16.42
C VAL A 281 -0.65 -13.10 15.34
N VAL A 282 -1.81 -13.73 15.50
CA VAL A 282 -2.98 -13.44 14.67
C VAL A 282 -3.54 -12.08 15.11
N PRO A 283 -3.67 -11.10 14.19
CA PRO A 283 -4.17 -9.79 14.56
C PRO A 283 -5.67 -9.86 14.91
N THR A 284 -6.16 -8.90 15.70
CA THR A 284 -7.58 -8.85 16.14
C THR A 284 -8.57 -8.96 14.98
N SER A 285 -8.23 -8.37 13.84
CA SER A 285 -8.89 -8.55 12.56
C SER A 285 -7.85 -9.01 11.55
N GLY A 286 -8.02 -10.22 11.00
CA GLY A 286 -7.10 -10.77 10.00
C GLY A 286 -6.75 -12.23 10.28
N PHE A 287 -5.53 -12.62 9.94
CA PHE A 287 -5.09 -14.01 9.97
C PHE A 287 -3.56 -14.15 10.03
N ARG A 288 -3.08 -15.38 10.19
CA ARG A 288 -1.66 -15.73 10.07
C ARG A 288 -1.47 -16.78 8.98
N LEU A 289 -0.34 -16.69 8.28
CA LEU A 289 0.15 -17.70 7.35
C LEU A 289 1.46 -18.29 7.87
N GLU A 290 1.62 -19.61 7.73
CA GLU A 290 2.92 -20.29 7.79
C GLU A 290 3.27 -20.68 6.36
N LEU A 291 4.32 -20.08 5.81
CA LEU A 291 4.73 -20.22 4.41
C LEU A 291 5.89 -21.21 4.30
N TYR A 292 5.85 -22.05 3.27
CA TYR A 292 6.89 -23.02 2.94
C TYR A 292 7.24 -22.89 1.47
N THR A 293 8.47 -22.45 1.19
CA THR A 293 8.95 -22.26 -0.17
C THR A 293 9.42 -23.61 -0.72
N ASN A 294 8.79 -24.06 -1.81
CA ASN A 294 9.20 -25.31 -2.46
C ASN A 294 10.13 -25.05 -3.65
N ASP A 295 9.83 -24.00 -4.43
CA ASP A 295 10.60 -23.63 -5.61
C ASP A 295 10.86 -22.13 -5.59
N THR A 296 12.13 -21.76 -5.71
CA THR A 296 12.52 -20.38 -5.97
C THR A 296 12.38 -20.11 -7.47
N CYS A 297 12.07 -18.86 -7.84
CA CYS A 297 11.96 -18.46 -9.24
C CYS A 297 13.36 -18.48 -9.91
N ASN A 298 13.83 -19.68 -10.27
CA ASN A 298 15.07 -19.87 -11.00
C ASN A 298 14.90 -19.34 -12.42
N GLY A 299 15.81 -18.47 -12.85
CA GLY A 299 15.75 -17.82 -14.16
C GLY A 299 15.58 -18.84 -15.30
N ALA A 300 14.57 -18.60 -16.13
CA ALA A 300 14.21 -19.31 -17.36
C ALA A 300 13.46 -20.65 -17.22
N GLN A 301 12.12 -20.59 -17.35
CA GLN A 301 11.47 -21.09 -18.56
C GLN A 301 10.52 -20.04 -19.12
N GLN A 302 11.07 -19.15 -19.96
CA GLN A 302 10.33 -18.69 -21.12
C GLN A 302 10.06 -19.92 -22.02
N ASN A 303 8.84 -20.04 -22.52
CA ASN A 303 8.32 -21.08 -23.41
C ASN A 303 7.68 -22.30 -22.73
N GLN A 304 6.44 -22.12 -22.26
CA GLN A 304 5.36 -23.00 -22.68
C GLN A 304 4.04 -22.24 -22.54
N ALA A 305 3.53 -21.73 -23.66
CA ALA A 305 2.09 -21.53 -23.77
C ALA A 305 1.41 -22.89 -23.51
N PRO A 306 0.25 -22.91 -22.81
CA PRO A 306 -0.49 -24.16 -22.64
C PRO A 306 -0.76 -24.79 -24.02
N PRO A 307 -0.76 -26.13 -24.15
CA PRO A 307 -1.00 -26.78 -25.42
C PRO A 307 -2.41 -26.42 -25.89
N PHE A 308 -2.51 -25.47 -26.82
CA PHE A 308 -3.70 -25.28 -27.61
C PHE A 308 -3.89 -26.56 -28.42
N CYS A 309 -4.99 -27.23 -28.12
CA CYS A 309 -5.51 -28.36 -28.87
C CYS A 309 -5.89 -27.87 -30.28
N THR A 310 -4.93 -27.81 -31.21
CA THR A 310 -5.22 -27.51 -32.62
C THR A 310 -5.61 -28.81 -33.31
N SER A 311 -6.92 -29.03 -33.40
CA SER A 311 -7.51 -29.93 -34.38
C SER A 311 -7.05 -29.48 -35.78
N VAL A 312 -6.35 -30.37 -36.47
CA VAL A 312 -5.83 -30.16 -37.82
C VAL A 312 -7.00 -30.12 -38.80
N CYS A 313 -7.34 -28.94 -39.30
CA CYS A 313 -8.17 -28.79 -40.49
C CYS A 313 -7.23 -28.59 -41.68
N MET A 314 -6.97 -29.66 -42.45
CA MET A 314 -6.24 -29.59 -43.72
C MET A 314 -7.02 -28.76 -44.73
N MET A 315 -6.51 -27.60 -45.12
CA MET A 315 -6.87 -26.95 -46.38
C MET A 315 -5.68 -27.01 -47.34
N THR A 316 -5.88 -27.75 -48.42
CA THR A 316 -4.96 -27.93 -49.54
C THR A 316 -4.91 -26.65 -50.37
N PHE A 317 -3.74 -26.00 -50.45
CA PHE A 317 -3.49 -24.93 -51.42
C PHE A 317 -2.74 -25.49 -52.63
N ALA A 318 -3.37 -25.41 -53.80
CA ALA A 318 -2.74 -25.71 -55.09
C ALA A 318 -1.91 -24.50 -55.55
N VAL A 319 -0.64 -24.72 -55.87
CA VAL A 319 0.29 -23.71 -56.39
C VAL A 319 0.23 -23.74 -57.93
N LEU A 320 -0.32 -22.68 -58.54
CA LEU A 320 -0.20 -22.42 -59.97
C LEU A 320 1.17 -21.79 -60.27
N LYS A 321 1.99 -22.44 -61.11
CA LYS A 321 3.21 -21.86 -61.70
C LYS A 321 2.85 -21.05 -62.94
N PHE A 322 3.16 -19.75 -62.94
CA PHE A 322 3.24 -18.95 -64.16
C PHE A 322 4.66 -19.01 -64.74
N VAL A 323 4.76 -19.41 -66.01
CA VAL A 323 5.98 -19.34 -66.82
C VAL A 323 5.95 -17.99 -67.56
N VAL A 324 6.95 -17.14 -67.33
CA VAL A 324 7.19 -15.92 -68.09
C VAL A 324 8.13 -16.27 -69.24
N LEU A 325 7.66 -16.14 -70.48
CA LEU A 325 8.49 -16.20 -71.69
C LEU A 325 8.83 -14.76 -72.11
N THR A 326 10.11 -14.43 -72.15
CA THR A 326 10.64 -13.23 -72.80
C THR A 326 10.94 -13.49 -74.28
N PRO A 327 10.77 -12.50 -75.18
CA PRO A 327 10.87 -12.71 -76.61
C PRO A 327 12.32 -12.56 -77.13
N LEU A 328 12.62 -13.30 -78.19
CA LEU A 328 13.53 -12.95 -79.28
C LEU A 328 12.76 -13.08 -80.59
#